data_AF-A0AAD9MSY8-F1
#
_entry.id   AF-A0AAD9MSY8-F1
#
_cell.length_a   1.000
_cell.length_b   1.000
_cell.length_c   1.000
_cell.angle_alpha   90.00
_cell.angle_beta   90.00
_cell.angle_gamma   90.00
#
_symmetry.space_group_name_H-M   'P 1'
#
loop_
_entity.id
_entity.type
_entity.pdbx_description
1 polymer ?
#
loop_
_entity_poly.entity_id
_entity_poly.type
_entity_poly.pdbx_seq_one_letter_code
_entity_poly.pdbx_strand_id
1 'polypeptide(L)'
;MNLSDEVKQTGDDKMHFTDVYVGVVKLVIYRLFRLVFNLIRGIFWILNGTLLDQWKANDPENYDRSAQIYDIVYRYKFDLVLGQASFEDFVLIHPRFVHPMYLLRDECLLYQVTPTHAIFVQVDDGVAIWRSEHGSFLRQSQFQLAKNVITLPLHAVVRLADELRPLDEEKLIFIQNTARCGSTLLVRMFELTGRCMSLSEPDAINGICKLAKARRTWDAETSQRLVRAIVRLLCKSDSSLPRNPLAYVLKMTAPSIEAAPFLAAAFPEAYHLFMYRDCISMAKSLAIAAEVMPTLKLVSLLGSISAKGLQFAVSQMGCSNTEYTMKLTGHPYETGIVLYSITVRNYLKMLEQGIPIAGVRYEDLADDPEYFIEKILKYCQLPVDLSTAALMALRDDAQRNSPLSISSLKSKNKNYSMTPKVAEIMDRYLQEIGVPTEEAPVLPNTITHRAGYDDSQVPDQGSGREHREESASITTDKQSTSARSEDGKEGKPTSQAGGVRKVKLITTLKTTKTRNDVIVTTSRIPKNNGVLSRETPMTDPEESKAPPGADDQKSFSHDTGDSEVPSIHNLVDF
;
A
#
# COMPACT_ATOMS: atom_id res chain seq x y z
N MET A 1 -34.55 -22.81 -25.25
CA MET A 1 -33.17 -22.32 -25.23
C MET A 1 -32.68 -22.34 -26.67
N ASN A 2 -32.38 -21.18 -27.26
CA ASN A 2 -32.04 -21.07 -28.67
C ASN A 2 -30.57 -21.48 -28.89
N LEU A 3 -30.33 -22.46 -29.76
CA LEU A 3 -28.97 -22.89 -30.17
C LEU A 3 -28.09 -21.73 -30.68
N SER A 4 -28.70 -20.63 -31.17
CA SER A 4 -27.97 -19.43 -31.60
C SER A 4 -27.25 -18.70 -30.48
N ASP A 5 -27.77 -18.76 -29.25
CA ASP A 5 -27.18 -18.07 -28.10
C ASP A 5 -25.95 -18.84 -27.58
N GLU A 6 -26.02 -20.18 -27.63
CA GLU A 6 -24.91 -21.06 -27.25
C GLU A 6 -23.71 -20.93 -28.22
N VAL A 7 -23.97 -20.84 -29.53
CA VAL A 7 -22.91 -20.65 -30.54
C VAL A 7 -22.22 -19.29 -30.40
N LYS A 8 -22.96 -18.20 -30.12
CA LYS A 8 -22.35 -16.88 -29.88
C LYS A 8 -21.47 -16.87 -28.63
N GLN A 9 -21.88 -17.57 -27.59
CA GLN A 9 -21.11 -17.65 -26.35
C GLN A 9 -19.76 -18.34 -26.57
N THR A 10 -19.70 -19.41 -27.37
CA THR A 10 -18.43 -20.10 -27.68
C THR A 10 -17.41 -19.26 -28.48
N GLY A 11 -17.87 -18.27 -29.26
CA GLY A 11 -16.99 -17.37 -30.00
C GLY A 11 -16.27 -16.37 -29.11
N ASP A 12 -16.99 -15.81 -28.13
CA ASP A 12 -16.47 -14.85 -27.15
C ASP A 12 -15.43 -15.49 -26.22
N ASP A 13 -15.61 -16.77 -25.86
CA ASP A 13 -14.70 -17.50 -24.98
C ASP A 13 -13.29 -17.68 -25.59
N LYS A 14 -13.20 -17.85 -26.92
CA LYS A 14 -11.90 -17.99 -27.62
C LYS A 14 -11.06 -16.71 -27.58
N MET A 15 -11.71 -15.55 -27.61
CA MET A 15 -10.99 -14.26 -27.58
C MET A 15 -10.33 -14.03 -26.22
N HIS A 16 -11.00 -14.41 -25.12
CA HIS A 16 -10.44 -14.28 -23.77
C HIS A 16 -9.21 -15.14 -23.53
N PHE A 17 -9.20 -16.35 -24.06
CA PHE A 17 -8.06 -17.25 -23.91
C PHE A 17 -6.81 -16.69 -24.60
N THR A 18 -7.00 -16.02 -25.74
CA THR A 18 -5.90 -15.43 -26.52
C THR A 18 -5.18 -14.32 -25.74
N ASP A 19 -5.91 -13.42 -25.08
CA ASP A 19 -5.31 -12.32 -24.31
C ASP A 19 -4.50 -12.83 -23.12
N VAL A 20 -5.05 -13.78 -22.35
CA VAL A 20 -4.36 -14.40 -21.21
C VAL A 20 -3.12 -15.13 -21.70
N TYR A 21 -3.24 -15.91 -22.76
CA TYR A 21 -2.12 -16.65 -23.34
C TYR A 21 -0.99 -15.71 -23.79
N VAL A 22 -1.31 -14.65 -24.54
CA VAL A 22 -0.31 -13.64 -24.97
C VAL A 22 0.35 -12.98 -23.77
N GLY A 23 -0.42 -12.63 -22.72
CA GLY A 23 0.12 -12.08 -21.48
C GLY A 23 1.08 -13.04 -20.80
N VAL A 24 0.72 -14.32 -20.69
CA VAL A 24 1.56 -15.37 -20.06
C VAL A 24 2.84 -15.59 -20.87
N VAL A 25 2.75 -15.66 -22.21
CA VAL A 25 3.93 -15.78 -23.07
C VAL A 25 4.88 -14.59 -22.89
N LYS A 26 4.35 -13.36 -22.86
CA LYS A 26 5.16 -12.15 -22.58
C LYS A 26 5.82 -12.21 -21.21
N LEU A 27 5.10 -12.66 -20.18
CA LEU A 27 5.65 -12.85 -18.85
C LEU A 27 6.79 -13.88 -18.86
N VAL A 28 6.61 -15.04 -19.49
CA VAL A 28 7.66 -16.07 -19.60
C VAL A 28 8.90 -15.53 -20.32
N ILE A 29 8.73 -14.86 -21.46
CA ILE A 29 9.83 -14.25 -22.20
C ILE A 29 10.58 -13.23 -21.32
N TYR A 30 9.84 -12.37 -20.62
CA TYR A 30 10.42 -11.39 -19.70
C TYR A 30 11.21 -12.08 -18.56
N ARG A 31 10.66 -13.14 -17.96
CA ARG A 31 11.33 -13.90 -16.91
C ARG A 31 12.63 -14.54 -17.39
N LEU A 32 12.63 -15.13 -18.58
CA LEU A 32 13.82 -15.70 -19.20
C LEU A 32 14.88 -14.62 -19.49
N PHE A 33 14.47 -13.49 -20.05
CA PHE A 33 15.36 -12.35 -20.29
C PHE A 33 15.99 -11.84 -18.98
N ARG A 34 15.18 -11.63 -17.95
CA ARG A 34 15.65 -11.18 -16.63
C ARG A 34 16.60 -12.19 -15.99
N LEU A 35 16.32 -13.50 -16.09
CA LEU A 35 17.22 -14.55 -15.59
C LEU A 35 18.61 -14.45 -16.25
N VAL A 36 18.66 -14.42 -17.59
CA VAL A 36 19.92 -14.29 -18.33
C VAL A 36 20.65 -12.99 -17.97
N PHE A 37 19.92 -11.88 -17.86
CA PHE A 37 20.50 -10.60 -17.46
C PHE A 37 21.10 -10.65 -16.05
N ASN A 38 20.38 -11.23 -15.08
CA ASN A 38 20.85 -11.36 -13.70
C ASN A 38 22.10 -12.26 -13.61
N LEU A 39 22.18 -13.33 -14.40
CA LEU A 39 23.38 -14.17 -14.46
C LEU A 39 24.60 -13.37 -14.95
N ILE A 40 24.45 -12.63 -16.06
CA ILE A 40 25.53 -11.79 -16.59
C ILE A 40 25.92 -10.71 -15.57
N ARG A 41 24.93 -10.02 -14.98
CA ARG A 41 25.14 -9.00 -13.95
C ARG A 41 25.87 -9.57 -12.73
N GLY A 42 25.51 -10.77 -12.29
CA GLY A 42 26.15 -11.45 -11.15
C GLY A 42 27.64 -11.68 -11.39
N ILE A 43 28.02 -12.11 -12.61
CA ILE A 43 29.43 -12.25 -13.00
C ILE A 43 30.14 -10.89 -12.90
N PHE A 44 29.55 -9.81 -13.45
CA PHE A 44 30.12 -8.47 -13.35
C PHE A 44 30.25 -7.99 -11.90
N TRP A 45 29.27 -8.28 -11.04
CA TRP A 45 29.29 -7.91 -9.63
C TRP A 45 30.35 -8.64 -8.81
N ILE A 46 30.63 -9.89 -9.16
CA ILE A 46 31.75 -10.65 -8.58
C ILE A 46 33.07 -9.99 -9.01
N LEU A 47 33.23 -9.73 -10.31
CA LEU A 47 34.47 -9.17 -10.86
C LEU A 47 34.79 -7.77 -10.35
N ASN A 48 33.78 -6.93 -10.09
CA ASN A 48 33.98 -5.54 -9.64
C ASN A 48 33.84 -5.36 -8.12
N GLY A 49 33.61 -6.43 -7.36
CA GLY A 49 33.46 -6.39 -5.90
C GLY A 49 32.10 -5.91 -5.38
N THR A 50 31.13 -5.60 -6.24
CA THR A 50 29.77 -5.19 -5.82
C THR A 50 29.11 -6.23 -4.91
N LEU A 51 29.33 -7.53 -5.18
CA LEU A 51 28.74 -8.59 -4.36
C LEU A 51 29.29 -8.57 -2.93
N LEU A 52 30.58 -8.29 -2.76
CA LEU A 52 31.20 -8.16 -1.44
C LEU A 52 30.67 -6.92 -0.70
N ASP A 53 30.52 -5.81 -1.41
CA ASP A 53 29.94 -4.58 -0.85
C ASP A 53 28.47 -4.78 -0.45
N GLN A 54 27.69 -5.54 -1.22
CA GLN A 54 26.32 -5.92 -0.87
C GLN A 54 26.28 -6.79 0.38
N TRP A 55 27.20 -7.74 0.51
CA TRP A 55 27.31 -8.56 1.73
C TRP A 55 27.62 -7.69 2.95
N LYS A 56 28.59 -6.78 2.86
CA LYS A 56 28.90 -5.81 3.92
C LYS A 56 27.71 -4.91 4.25
N ALA A 57 26.99 -4.43 3.24
CA ALA A 57 25.80 -3.59 3.41
C ALA A 57 24.66 -4.29 4.17
N ASN A 58 24.63 -5.63 4.22
CA ASN A 58 23.69 -6.41 5.01
C ASN A 58 24.10 -6.58 6.48
N ASP A 59 25.32 -6.18 6.85
CA ASP A 59 25.78 -6.15 8.22
C ASP A 59 25.18 -4.93 8.96
N PRO A 60 24.51 -5.12 10.12
CA PRO A 60 24.03 -4.01 10.94
C PRO A 60 25.08 -2.94 11.29
N GLU A 61 26.36 -3.28 11.34
CA GLU A 61 27.45 -2.33 11.59
C GLU A 61 27.66 -1.36 10.41
N ASN A 62 27.27 -1.74 9.19
CA ASN A 62 27.47 -0.95 7.97
C ASN A 62 26.23 -0.13 7.56
N TYR A 63 25.49 0.38 8.54
CA TYR A 63 24.26 1.15 8.31
C TYR A 63 24.45 2.27 7.28
N ASP A 64 25.55 3.02 7.36
CA ASP A 64 25.82 4.20 6.53
C ASP A 64 25.94 3.90 5.03
N ARG A 65 26.10 2.62 4.66
CA ARG A 65 26.18 2.14 3.27
C ARG A 65 25.18 1.02 2.98
N SER A 66 24.15 0.86 3.80
CA SER A 66 23.20 -0.26 3.69
C SER A 66 22.13 -0.07 2.60
N ALA A 67 21.88 1.15 2.13
CA ALA A 67 20.89 1.39 1.07
C ALA A 67 21.53 1.24 -0.31
N GLN A 68 21.00 0.34 -1.13
CA GLN A 68 21.54 0.05 -2.46
C GLN A 68 20.64 0.64 -3.55
N ILE A 69 21.16 1.58 -4.34
CA ILE A 69 20.42 2.17 -5.47
C ILE A 69 20.63 1.32 -6.72
N TYR A 70 19.58 1.23 -7.54
CA TYR A 70 19.56 0.61 -8.86
C TYR A 70 18.96 1.53 -9.92
N ASP A 71 19.55 1.54 -11.12
CA ASP A 71 18.94 2.13 -12.30
C ASP A 71 18.08 1.10 -13.03
N ILE A 72 16.92 1.53 -13.52
CA ILE A 72 15.98 0.68 -14.26
C ILE A 72 16.39 0.63 -15.73
N VAL A 73 16.81 -0.55 -16.19
CA VAL A 73 17.11 -0.81 -17.61
C VAL A 73 15.83 -1.14 -18.37
N TYR A 74 14.99 -1.98 -17.76
CA TYR A 74 13.74 -2.42 -18.36
C TYR A 74 12.73 -2.76 -17.26
N ARG A 75 11.44 -2.65 -17.56
CA ARG A 75 10.36 -2.97 -16.62
C ARG A 75 9.23 -3.70 -17.32
N TYR A 76 8.63 -4.67 -16.65
CA TYR A 76 7.46 -5.37 -17.17
C TYR A 76 6.63 -5.91 -16.03
N LYS A 77 5.30 -5.83 -16.19
CA LYS A 77 4.33 -6.36 -15.25
C LYS A 77 3.22 -7.05 -16.02
N PHE A 78 2.88 -8.27 -15.60
CA PHE A 78 1.81 -9.04 -16.25
C PHE A 78 0.44 -8.36 -16.11
N ASP A 79 0.19 -7.76 -14.94
CA ASP A 79 -1.03 -7.05 -14.63
C ASP A 79 -0.69 -5.75 -13.90
N LEU A 80 -0.92 -4.62 -14.57
CA LEU A 80 -0.65 -3.29 -14.01
C LEU A 80 -1.60 -2.91 -12.90
N VAL A 81 -2.78 -3.52 -12.85
CA VAL A 81 -3.85 -3.15 -11.93
C VAL A 81 -3.78 -4.02 -10.69
N LEU A 82 -3.78 -5.34 -10.82
CA LEU A 82 -3.80 -6.29 -9.69
C LEU A 82 -2.45 -6.91 -9.35
N GLY A 83 -1.45 -6.79 -10.22
CA GLY A 83 -0.14 -7.36 -9.94
C GLY A 83 0.45 -6.75 -8.67
N GLN A 84 0.84 -7.60 -7.73
CA GLN A 84 1.57 -7.17 -6.53
C GLN A 84 2.87 -6.48 -6.94
N ALA A 85 3.28 -5.46 -6.18
CA ALA A 85 4.58 -4.85 -6.30
C ALA A 85 5.65 -5.92 -6.12
N SER A 86 6.57 -6.02 -7.08
CA SER A 86 7.67 -6.96 -7.00
C SER A 86 8.97 -6.29 -7.42
N PHE A 87 10.06 -6.54 -6.70
CA PHE A 87 11.42 -6.25 -7.17
C PHE A 87 11.68 -6.89 -8.55
N GLU A 88 10.96 -7.97 -8.84
CA GLU A 88 11.01 -8.67 -10.12
C GLU A 88 10.29 -8.00 -11.28
N ASP A 89 9.60 -6.88 -11.03
CA ASP A 89 8.99 -6.07 -12.07
C ASP A 89 10.05 -5.30 -12.88
N PHE A 90 11.30 -5.29 -12.42
CA PHE A 90 12.41 -4.52 -12.98
C PHE A 90 13.63 -5.37 -13.35
N VAL A 91 14.33 -4.91 -14.40
CA VAL A 91 15.69 -5.31 -14.76
C VAL A 91 16.60 -4.16 -14.39
N LEU A 92 17.58 -4.45 -13.53
CA LEU A 92 18.24 -3.45 -12.71
C LEU A 92 19.76 -3.55 -12.81
N ILE A 93 20.44 -2.40 -12.91
CA ILE A 93 21.89 -2.28 -12.75
C ILE A 93 22.19 -1.49 -11.48
N HIS A 94 23.28 -1.85 -10.80
CA HIS A 94 23.68 -1.21 -9.56
C HIS A 94 24.75 -0.14 -9.83
N PRO A 95 24.45 1.16 -9.63
CA PRO A 95 25.45 2.21 -9.68
C PRO A 95 26.20 2.40 -8.36
N ARG A 96 25.52 2.36 -7.20
CA ARG A 96 26.11 2.78 -5.91
C ARG A 96 25.29 2.43 -4.67
N PHE A 97 25.97 2.43 -3.52
CA PHE A 97 25.37 2.45 -2.18
C PHE A 97 25.26 3.87 -1.64
N VAL A 98 24.28 4.12 -0.77
CA VAL A 98 24.05 5.40 -0.10
C VAL A 98 23.65 5.19 1.35
N HIS A 99 23.65 6.28 2.13
CA HIS A 99 23.13 6.29 3.48
C HIS A 99 21.60 6.13 3.49
N PRO A 100 21.00 5.35 4.41
CA PRO A 100 19.55 5.12 4.46
C PRO A 100 18.69 6.38 4.56
N MET A 101 19.21 7.44 5.20
CA MET A 101 18.57 8.78 5.22
C MET A 101 18.27 9.36 3.83
N TYR A 102 18.93 8.89 2.77
CA TYR A 102 18.55 9.21 1.39
C TYR A 102 17.09 8.88 1.09
N LEU A 103 16.57 7.81 1.68
CA LEU A 103 15.18 7.35 1.50
C LEU A 103 14.15 8.25 2.19
N LEU A 104 14.56 9.21 3.01
CA LEU A 104 13.63 10.17 3.63
C LEU A 104 13.21 11.30 2.69
N ARG A 105 13.86 11.43 1.53
CA ARG A 105 13.44 12.34 0.44
C ARG A 105 12.01 12.07 -0.02
N ASP A 106 11.28 13.12 -0.39
CA ASP A 106 9.86 13.01 -0.79
C ASP A 106 9.67 12.15 -2.04
N GLU A 107 10.67 12.11 -2.92
CA GLU A 107 10.67 11.33 -4.15
C GLU A 107 10.81 9.81 -3.91
N CYS A 108 11.21 9.40 -2.70
CA CYS A 108 11.42 8.00 -2.36
C CYS A 108 10.21 7.45 -1.61
N LEU A 109 9.52 6.46 -2.18
CA LEU A 109 8.41 5.78 -1.51
C LEU A 109 8.62 4.27 -1.46
N LEU A 110 8.16 3.69 -0.36
CA LEU A 110 8.21 2.25 -0.13
C LEU A 110 7.26 1.52 -1.10
N TYR A 111 7.82 0.59 -1.87
CA TYR A 111 7.15 -0.17 -2.92
C TYR A 111 6.74 -1.57 -2.46
N GLN A 112 7.65 -2.31 -1.84
CA GLN A 112 7.45 -3.71 -1.43
C GLN A 112 8.29 -4.05 -0.19
N VAL A 113 7.90 -5.11 0.52
CA VAL A 113 8.72 -5.76 1.55
C VAL A 113 8.90 -7.24 1.21
N THR A 114 10.14 -7.73 1.33
CA THR A 114 10.54 -9.14 1.18
C THR A 114 10.96 -9.70 2.54
N PRO A 115 11.28 -11.00 2.66
CA PRO A 115 11.75 -11.57 3.93
C PRO A 115 13.04 -10.93 4.48
N THR A 116 13.83 -10.26 3.64
CA THR A 116 15.16 -9.74 4.01
C THR A 116 15.33 -8.25 3.77
N HIS A 117 14.51 -7.65 2.89
CA HIS A 117 14.68 -6.25 2.48
C HIS A 117 13.34 -5.51 2.36
N ALA A 118 13.38 -4.21 2.54
CA ALA A 118 12.39 -3.28 1.99
C ALA A 118 12.88 -2.76 0.63
N ILE A 119 11.94 -2.59 -0.29
CA ILE A 119 12.17 -2.10 -1.64
C ILE A 119 11.45 -0.76 -1.77
N PHE A 120 12.18 0.28 -2.17
CA PHE A 120 11.67 1.61 -2.44
C PHE A 120 11.80 1.90 -3.93
N VAL A 121 10.98 2.83 -4.41
CA VAL A 121 11.15 3.47 -5.72
C VAL A 121 11.44 4.94 -5.53
N GLN A 122 12.32 5.48 -6.37
CA GLN A 122 12.54 6.91 -6.50
C GLN A 122 11.89 7.40 -7.79
N VAL A 123 11.15 8.51 -7.72
CA VAL A 123 10.62 9.23 -8.90
C VAL A 123 11.40 10.52 -9.17
N ASP A 124 10.99 11.27 -10.19
CA ASP A 124 11.57 12.60 -10.45
C ASP A 124 11.17 13.61 -9.35
N ASP A 125 12.05 14.60 -9.15
CA ASP A 125 11.90 15.63 -8.11
C ASP A 125 10.57 16.39 -8.24
N GLY A 126 9.91 16.61 -7.11
CA GLY A 126 8.62 17.32 -7.04
C GLY A 126 7.38 16.50 -7.44
N VAL A 127 7.54 15.21 -7.76
CA VAL A 127 6.41 14.31 -8.05
C VAL A 127 5.88 13.71 -6.75
N ALA A 128 4.74 14.20 -6.27
CA ALA A 128 4.03 13.66 -5.11
C ALA A 128 3.25 12.39 -5.50
N ILE A 129 3.95 11.29 -5.73
CA ILE A 129 3.45 10.07 -6.40
C ILE A 129 2.17 9.47 -5.79
N TRP A 130 1.91 9.75 -4.51
CA TRP A 130 0.74 9.24 -3.78
C TRP A 130 -0.56 9.94 -4.17
N ARG A 131 -0.49 11.12 -4.82
CA ARG A 131 -1.66 11.85 -5.28
C ARG A 131 -2.37 11.13 -6.42
N SER A 132 -3.69 11.19 -6.41
CA SER A 132 -4.53 10.55 -7.43
C SER A 132 -4.38 11.14 -8.83
N GLU A 133 -3.71 12.29 -8.96
CA GLU A 133 -3.37 12.87 -10.26
C GLU A 133 -2.37 12.02 -11.04
N HIS A 134 -1.47 11.30 -10.37
CA HIS A 134 -0.49 10.42 -11.01
C HIS A 134 -1.01 9.00 -11.25
N GLY A 135 -2.16 8.65 -10.67
CA GLY A 135 -2.80 7.36 -10.82
C GLY A 135 -3.66 7.02 -9.60
N SER A 136 -4.64 6.15 -9.82
CA SER A 136 -5.64 5.82 -8.79
C SER A 136 -5.17 4.76 -7.78
N PHE A 137 -4.03 4.12 -8.08
CA PHE A 137 -3.41 3.07 -7.28
C PHE A 137 -1.93 3.41 -7.14
N LEU A 138 -1.46 3.57 -5.90
CA LEU A 138 -0.08 3.95 -5.60
C LEU A 138 0.91 2.99 -6.26
N ARG A 139 0.67 1.68 -6.18
CA ARG A 139 1.53 0.66 -6.82
C ARG A 139 1.69 0.86 -8.33
N GLN A 140 0.63 1.31 -9.01
CA GLN A 140 0.67 1.54 -10.45
C GLN A 140 1.53 2.76 -10.76
N SER A 141 1.31 3.86 -10.05
CA SER A 141 2.10 5.09 -10.20
C SER A 141 3.57 4.85 -9.84
N GLN A 142 3.84 4.11 -8.76
CA GLN A 142 5.18 3.66 -8.37
C GLN A 142 5.87 2.90 -9.50
N PHE A 143 5.22 1.88 -10.07
CA PHE A 143 5.80 1.11 -11.18
C PHE A 143 6.04 1.96 -12.44
N GLN A 144 5.10 2.84 -12.78
CA GLN A 144 5.14 3.63 -14.02
C GLN A 144 6.15 4.77 -13.95
N LEU A 145 6.24 5.45 -12.82
CA LEU A 145 7.06 6.66 -12.64
C LEU A 145 8.42 6.37 -12.01
N ALA A 146 8.69 5.16 -11.53
CA ALA A 146 9.98 4.81 -10.96
C ALA A 146 11.12 5.11 -11.94
N LYS A 147 12.12 5.83 -11.45
CA LYS A 147 13.41 6.10 -12.10
C LYS A 147 14.48 5.16 -11.55
N ASN A 148 14.50 5.04 -10.22
CA ASN A 148 15.38 4.13 -9.52
C ASN A 148 14.59 3.18 -8.62
N VAL A 149 15.18 2.02 -8.36
CA VAL A 149 14.76 1.11 -7.30
C VAL A 149 15.84 1.15 -6.22
N ILE A 150 15.46 1.10 -4.96
CA ILE A 150 16.40 1.16 -3.84
C ILE A 150 16.05 0.01 -2.89
N THR A 151 17.04 -0.77 -2.48
CA THR A 151 16.84 -1.82 -1.46
C THR A 151 17.47 -1.39 -0.14
N LEU A 152 16.82 -1.78 0.96
CA LEU A 152 17.31 -1.54 2.31
C LEU A 152 17.08 -2.81 3.16
N PRO A 153 18.09 -3.37 3.82
CA PRO A 153 17.92 -4.51 4.71
C PRO A 153 16.95 -4.21 5.86
N LEU A 154 16.15 -5.19 6.30
CA LEU A 154 15.09 -4.95 7.29
C LEU A 154 15.60 -4.42 8.65
N HIS A 155 16.80 -4.80 9.09
CA HIS A 155 17.38 -4.23 10.31
C HIS A 155 17.59 -2.71 10.17
N ALA A 156 18.03 -2.25 9.00
CA ALA A 156 18.26 -0.84 8.71
C ALA A 156 16.94 -0.09 8.49
N VAL A 157 15.89 -0.76 7.97
CA VAL A 157 14.53 -0.20 7.87
C VAL A 157 13.99 0.18 9.24
N VAL A 158 14.15 -0.72 10.22
CA VAL A 158 13.69 -0.48 11.59
C VAL A 158 14.45 0.69 12.21
N ARG A 159 15.79 0.70 12.10
CA ARG A 159 16.61 1.83 12.58
C ARG A 159 16.21 3.15 11.91
N LEU A 160 16.04 3.17 10.59
CA LEU A 160 15.60 4.36 9.86
C LEU A 160 14.21 4.84 10.32
N ALA A 161 13.29 3.93 10.60
CA ALA A 161 11.98 4.29 11.13
C ALA A 161 12.08 4.84 12.56
N ASP A 162 12.98 4.33 13.39
CA ASP A 162 13.22 4.83 14.75
C ASP A 162 13.78 6.27 14.75
N GLU A 163 14.50 6.67 13.69
CA GLU A 163 14.99 8.04 13.47
C GLU A 163 13.87 9.03 13.04
N LEU A 164 12.71 8.55 12.60
CA LEU A 164 11.56 9.40 12.31
C LEU A 164 10.89 9.90 13.59
N ARG A 165 10.15 11.00 13.48
CA ARG A 165 9.20 11.39 14.55
C ARG A 165 8.23 10.22 14.84
N PRO A 166 7.82 10.02 16.10
CA PRO A 166 6.70 9.14 16.41
C PRO A 166 5.46 9.50 15.59
N LEU A 167 4.75 8.47 15.11
CA LEU A 167 3.50 8.64 14.39
C LEU A 167 2.36 8.69 15.39
N ASP A 168 1.53 9.73 15.33
CA ASP A 168 0.34 9.85 16.17
C ASP A 168 -0.69 8.80 15.67
N GLU A 169 -0.85 7.69 16.40
CA GLU A 169 -1.65 6.54 15.94
C GLU A 169 -3.12 6.90 15.69
N GLU A 170 -3.66 7.84 16.47
CA GLU A 170 -5.01 8.42 16.31
C GLU A 170 -5.22 9.13 14.97
N LYS A 171 -4.17 9.38 14.19
CA LYS A 171 -4.26 9.95 12.84
C LYS A 171 -4.32 8.89 11.75
N LEU A 172 -4.17 7.62 12.08
CA LEU A 172 -4.19 6.53 11.10
C LEU A 172 -5.63 6.09 10.83
N ILE A 173 -5.97 5.98 9.54
CA ILE A 173 -7.24 5.47 9.07
C ILE A 173 -6.96 4.35 8.06
N PHE A 174 -7.30 3.12 8.40
CA PHE A 174 -7.16 1.96 7.52
C PHE A 174 -8.49 1.62 6.84
N ILE A 175 -8.50 1.59 5.51
CA ILE A 175 -9.71 1.25 4.73
C ILE A 175 -9.56 -0.13 4.10
N GLN A 176 -10.29 -1.10 4.63
CA GLN A 176 -10.50 -2.42 4.06
C GLN A 176 -11.70 -2.40 3.10
N ASN A 177 -11.78 -3.35 2.16
CA ASN A 177 -12.87 -3.34 1.17
C ASN A 177 -13.10 -4.66 0.44
N THR A 178 -14.26 -4.78 -0.22
CA THR A 178 -14.65 -5.94 -1.04
C THR A 178 -14.20 -5.89 -2.52
N ALA A 179 -13.37 -4.91 -2.89
CA ALA A 179 -13.10 -4.47 -4.27
C ALA A 179 -14.34 -3.92 -4.99
N ARG A 180 -14.14 -3.04 -5.97
CA ARG A 180 -15.20 -2.44 -6.82
C ARG A 180 -16.42 -1.87 -6.06
N CYS A 181 -16.20 -1.47 -4.80
CA CYS A 181 -17.22 -0.93 -3.90
C CYS A 181 -17.11 0.59 -3.69
N GLY A 182 -16.32 1.30 -4.50
CA GLY A 182 -16.12 2.76 -4.33
C GLY A 182 -15.01 3.14 -3.35
N SER A 183 -14.21 2.22 -2.85
CA SER A 183 -13.10 2.52 -1.92
C SER A 183 -12.08 3.53 -2.48
N THR A 184 -11.81 3.51 -3.79
CA THR A 184 -10.98 4.54 -4.45
C THR A 184 -11.62 5.92 -4.43
N LEU A 185 -12.96 6.00 -4.54
CA LEU A 185 -13.68 7.28 -4.42
C LEU A 185 -13.58 7.82 -2.99
N LEU A 186 -13.76 6.97 -1.98
CA LEU A 186 -13.65 7.37 -0.57
C LEU A 186 -12.24 7.89 -0.23
N VAL A 187 -11.19 7.22 -0.70
CA VAL A 187 -9.80 7.70 -0.53
C VAL A 187 -9.58 9.07 -1.17
N ARG A 188 -10.17 9.29 -2.35
CA ARG A 188 -10.13 10.57 -3.06
C ARG A 188 -10.91 11.67 -2.34
N MET A 189 -12.02 11.33 -1.69
CA MET A 189 -12.76 12.25 -0.81
C MET A 189 -11.85 12.75 0.32
N PHE A 190 -11.09 11.87 0.98
CA PHE A 190 -10.10 12.29 1.97
C PHE A 190 -8.96 13.13 1.37
N GLU A 191 -8.44 12.75 0.21
CA GLU A 191 -7.36 13.47 -0.47
C GLU A 191 -7.75 14.92 -0.80
N LEU A 192 -8.96 15.13 -1.34
CA LEU A 192 -9.44 16.44 -1.77
C LEU A 192 -9.76 17.40 -0.62
N THR A 193 -9.76 16.93 0.64
CA THR A 193 -9.77 17.82 1.80
C THR A 193 -8.53 18.71 1.85
N GLY A 194 -7.42 18.30 1.22
CA GLY A 194 -6.11 18.97 1.31
C GLY A 194 -5.48 18.90 2.70
N ARG A 195 -6.08 18.12 3.62
CA ARG A 195 -5.67 17.99 5.02
C ARG A 195 -5.27 16.56 5.40
N CYS A 196 -5.56 15.58 4.54
CA CYS A 196 -5.21 14.18 4.75
C CYS A 196 -4.20 13.72 3.69
N MET A 197 -3.26 12.84 4.09
CA MET A 197 -2.42 12.10 3.16
C MET A 197 -3.09 10.77 2.84
N SER A 198 -3.46 10.57 1.58
CA SER A 198 -4.24 9.40 1.16
C SER A 198 -3.40 8.46 0.30
N LEU A 199 -3.21 7.23 0.75
CA LEU A 199 -2.45 6.18 0.08
C LEU A 199 -3.38 5.07 -0.38
N SER A 200 -3.63 5.00 -1.69
CA SER A 200 -4.45 3.95 -2.31
C SER A 200 -3.59 2.73 -2.66
N GLU A 201 -3.77 1.63 -1.93
CA GLU A 201 -3.11 0.34 -2.15
C GLU A 201 -1.57 0.36 -1.98
N PRO A 202 -1.05 0.76 -0.81
CA PRO A 202 0.39 0.65 -0.51
C PRO A 202 0.78 -0.82 -0.31
N ASP A 203 1.24 -1.45 -1.40
CA ASP A 203 1.43 -2.90 -1.47
C ASP A 203 2.48 -3.45 -0.49
N ALA A 204 3.36 -2.59 0.00
CA ALA A 204 4.30 -2.90 1.08
C ALA A 204 3.59 -3.41 2.36
N ILE A 205 2.41 -2.88 2.70
CA ILE A 205 1.61 -3.34 3.84
C ILE A 205 1.09 -4.76 3.60
N ASN A 206 0.66 -5.05 2.36
CA ASN A 206 0.18 -6.36 1.97
C ASN A 206 1.31 -7.40 2.09
N GLY A 207 2.50 -7.04 1.61
CA GLY A 207 3.71 -7.86 1.70
C GLY A 207 4.11 -8.18 3.13
N ILE A 208 4.25 -7.17 4.00
CA ILE A 208 4.69 -7.40 5.38
C ILE A 208 3.67 -8.23 6.18
N CYS A 209 2.37 -7.99 6.03
CA CYS A 209 1.35 -8.77 6.73
C CYS A 209 1.28 -10.22 6.24
N LYS A 210 1.48 -10.47 4.93
CA LYS A 210 1.61 -11.83 4.39
C LYS A 210 2.80 -12.56 5.00
N LEU A 211 3.95 -11.88 5.13
CA LEU A 211 5.16 -12.44 5.74
C LEU A 211 4.97 -12.71 7.24
N ALA A 212 4.39 -11.75 7.99
CA ALA A 212 4.06 -11.92 9.41
C ALA A 212 3.12 -13.12 9.65
N LYS A 213 2.13 -13.32 8.76
CA LYS A 213 1.21 -14.45 8.83
C LYS A 213 1.85 -15.79 8.56
N ALA A 214 2.85 -15.84 7.68
CA ALA A 214 3.50 -17.10 7.32
C ALA A 214 4.19 -17.76 8.54
N ARG A 215 4.47 -17.02 9.64
CA ARG A 215 5.05 -17.47 10.94
C ARG A 215 6.32 -18.33 10.86
N ARG A 216 6.84 -18.56 9.66
CA ARG A 216 8.07 -19.33 9.40
C ARG A 216 9.32 -18.47 9.49
N THR A 217 9.17 -17.15 9.37
CA THR A 217 10.29 -16.21 9.26
C THR A 217 10.51 -15.38 10.51
N TRP A 218 9.45 -14.89 11.15
CA TRP A 218 9.55 -13.94 12.27
C TRP A 218 8.60 -14.30 13.41
N ASP A 219 9.03 -14.00 14.64
CA ASP A 219 8.15 -14.01 15.79
C ASP A 219 7.14 -12.84 15.76
N ALA A 220 6.23 -12.84 16.74
CA ALA A 220 5.16 -11.85 16.81
C ALA A 220 5.69 -10.43 17.09
N GLU A 221 6.72 -10.29 17.93
CA GLU A 221 7.31 -9.00 18.31
C GLU A 221 8.03 -8.36 17.11
N THR A 222 8.87 -9.12 16.44
CA THR A 222 9.57 -8.71 15.22
C THR A 222 8.57 -8.32 14.13
N SER A 223 7.51 -9.13 13.96
CA SER A 223 6.45 -8.82 13.00
C SER A 223 5.76 -7.50 13.31
N GLN A 224 5.39 -7.25 14.58
CA GLN A 224 4.78 -5.99 15.00
C GLN A 224 5.74 -4.80 14.82
N ARG A 225 7.01 -4.94 15.18
CA ARG A 225 8.03 -3.90 15.01
C ARG A 225 8.23 -3.53 13.55
N LEU A 226 8.27 -4.53 12.66
CA LEU A 226 8.36 -4.30 11.21
C LEU A 226 7.10 -3.64 10.66
N VAL A 227 5.90 -4.11 11.01
CA VAL A 227 4.64 -3.47 10.60
C VAL A 227 4.62 -1.99 11.01
N ARG A 228 5.03 -1.69 12.25
CA ARG A 228 5.15 -0.31 12.75
C ARG A 228 6.15 0.51 11.93
N ALA A 229 7.34 -0.02 11.70
CA ALA A 229 8.38 0.66 10.92
C ALA A 229 7.92 0.97 9.48
N ILE A 230 7.28 0.01 8.82
CA ILE A 230 6.77 0.14 7.45
C ILE A 230 5.68 1.21 7.35
N VAL A 231 4.71 1.22 8.26
CA VAL A 231 3.66 2.25 8.27
C VAL A 231 4.23 3.64 8.57
N ARG A 232 5.19 3.75 9.50
CA ARG A 232 5.88 5.03 9.77
C ARG A 232 6.61 5.57 8.54
N LEU A 233 7.29 4.71 7.78
CA LEU A 233 7.98 5.10 6.55
C LEU A 233 7.02 5.50 5.43
N LEU A 234 5.86 4.84 5.33
CA LEU A 234 4.80 5.25 4.40
C LEU A 234 4.16 6.59 4.79
N CYS A 235 4.09 6.88 6.07
CA CYS A 235 3.48 8.10 6.65
C CYS A 235 4.51 9.18 6.99
N LYS A 236 5.75 9.10 6.48
CA LYS A 236 6.76 10.14 6.70
C LYS A 236 6.26 11.48 6.16
N SER A 237 6.74 12.57 6.75
CA SER A 237 6.36 13.92 6.31
C SER A 237 6.79 14.16 4.86
N ASP A 238 5.88 14.66 4.05
CA ASP A 238 6.11 15.11 2.68
C ASP A 238 6.09 16.65 2.65
N SER A 239 7.08 17.30 2.03
CA SER A 239 7.16 18.77 2.01
C SER A 239 6.04 19.44 1.20
N SER A 240 5.36 18.70 0.31
CA SER A 240 4.21 19.15 -0.46
C SER A 240 2.90 19.16 0.32
N LEU A 241 2.89 18.55 1.52
CA LEU A 241 1.77 18.58 2.44
C LEU A 241 1.95 19.69 3.49
N PRO A 242 0.86 20.16 4.12
CA PRO A 242 0.97 20.88 5.38
C PRO A 242 1.86 20.05 6.33
N ARG A 243 2.78 20.72 7.06
CA ARG A 243 3.76 20.08 7.97
C ARG A 243 3.16 19.10 9.00
N ASN A 244 1.84 19.03 9.11
CA ASN A 244 1.10 18.14 9.99
C ASN A 244 -0.26 17.80 9.34
N PRO A 245 -0.36 16.72 8.52
CA PRO A 245 -1.66 16.25 8.04
C PRO A 245 -2.55 15.89 9.24
N LEU A 246 -3.85 16.10 9.10
CA LEU A 246 -4.82 15.72 10.13
C LEU A 246 -4.97 14.20 10.22
N ALA A 247 -4.81 13.50 9.09
CA ALA A 247 -4.85 12.05 9.04
C ALA A 247 -3.99 11.47 7.91
N TYR A 248 -3.60 10.21 8.09
CA TYR A 248 -3.03 9.34 7.07
C TYR A 248 -4.04 8.24 6.76
N VAL A 249 -4.54 8.22 5.52
CA VAL A 249 -5.59 7.32 5.07
C VAL A 249 -4.98 6.26 4.17
N LEU A 250 -4.90 5.02 4.66
CA LEU A 250 -4.29 3.91 3.94
C LEU A 250 -5.38 2.93 3.52
N LYS A 251 -5.69 2.91 2.23
CA LYS A 251 -6.65 1.96 1.66
C LYS A 251 -5.96 0.71 1.17
N MET A 252 -6.37 -0.43 1.69
CA MET A 252 -5.78 -1.72 1.35
C MET A 252 -6.41 -2.30 0.08
N THR A 253 -5.75 -3.28 -0.51
CA THR A 253 -6.38 -4.09 -1.56
C THR A 253 -7.40 -5.04 -0.92
N ALA A 254 -8.40 -5.50 -1.67
CA ALA A 254 -9.43 -6.37 -1.10
C ALA A 254 -8.87 -7.68 -0.50
N PRO A 255 -7.92 -8.39 -1.14
CA PRO A 255 -7.26 -9.54 -0.53
C PRO A 255 -6.54 -9.25 0.79
N SER A 256 -6.19 -7.99 1.04
CA SER A 256 -5.38 -7.57 2.18
C SER A 256 -6.20 -7.28 3.44
N ILE A 257 -7.49 -7.61 3.45
CA ILE A 257 -8.29 -7.58 4.69
C ILE A 257 -7.67 -8.41 5.81
N GLU A 258 -6.92 -9.46 5.48
CA GLU A 258 -6.21 -10.27 6.45
C GLU A 258 -5.06 -9.54 7.16
N ALA A 259 -4.62 -8.40 6.63
CA ALA A 259 -3.67 -7.51 7.29
C ALA A 259 -4.30 -6.79 8.49
N ALA A 260 -5.63 -6.63 8.50
CA ALA A 260 -6.30 -5.75 9.45
C ALA A 260 -6.10 -6.14 10.93
N PRO A 261 -6.12 -7.42 11.34
CA PRO A 261 -5.79 -7.81 12.71
C PRO A 261 -4.35 -7.44 13.11
N PHE A 262 -3.38 -7.56 12.19
CA PHE A 262 -2.00 -7.17 12.46
C PHE A 262 -1.88 -5.64 12.60
N LEU A 263 -2.60 -4.89 11.77
CA LEU A 263 -2.64 -3.43 11.84
C LEU A 263 -3.32 -2.96 13.12
N ALA A 264 -4.46 -3.55 13.52
CA ALA A 264 -5.15 -3.21 14.76
C ALA A 264 -4.31 -3.55 16.00
N ALA A 265 -3.56 -4.66 15.98
CA ALA A 265 -2.62 -4.98 17.05
C ALA A 265 -1.41 -4.02 17.08
N ALA A 266 -0.91 -3.61 15.92
CA ALA A 266 0.21 -2.68 15.80
C ALA A 266 -0.18 -1.22 16.01
N PHE A 267 -1.45 -0.86 15.88
CA PHE A 267 -1.96 0.50 15.99
C PHE A 267 -3.36 0.49 16.63
N PRO A 268 -3.46 0.16 17.93
CA PRO A 268 -4.75 0.00 18.60
C PRO A 268 -5.62 1.26 18.59
N GLU A 269 -5.01 2.44 18.45
CA GLU A 269 -5.73 3.71 18.41
C GLU A 269 -6.11 4.17 16.99
N ALA A 270 -5.77 3.38 15.95
CA ALA A 270 -6.13 3.70 14.58
C ALA A 270 -7.62 3.44 14.29
N TYR A 271 -8.19 4.22 13.38
CA TYR A 271 -9.54 3.98 12.88
C TYR A 271 -9.52 2.94 11.78
N HIS A 272 -10.51 2.06 11.80
CA HIS A 272 -10.69 1.04 10.77
C HIS A 272 -12.05 1.21 10.10
N LEU A 273 -12.04 1.27 8.76
CA LEU A 273 -13.24 1.29 7.92
C LEU A 273 -13.26 0.04 7.04
N PHE A 274 -14.45 -0.51 6.80
CA PHE A 274 -14.68 -1.58 5.83
C PHE A 274 -15.71 -1.13 4.80
N MET A 275 -15.24 -0.78 3.59
CA MET A 275 -16.14 -0.35 2.52
C MET A 275 -16.64 -1.53 1.70
N TYR A 276 -17.96 -1.65 1.58
CA TYR A 276 -18.60 -2.71 0.82
C TYR A 276 -19.73 -2.16 -0.05
N ARG A 277 -20.27 -3.02 -0.91
CA ARG A 277 -21.31 -2.74 -1.88
C ARG A 277 -22.20 -3.97 -1.98
N ASP A 278 -23.44 -3.82 -2.47
CA ASP A 278 -24.25 -4.95 -2.88
C ASP A 278 -23.43 -5.98 -3.69
N CYS A 279 -23.54 -7.27 -3.32
CA CYS A 279 -22.71 -8.35 -3.84
C CYS A 279 -22.84 -8.47 -5.36
N ILE A 280 -24.06 -8.36 -5.90
CA ILE A 280 -24.30 -8.48 -7.34
C ILE A 280 -23.76 -7.28 -8.09
N SER A 281 -24.00 -6.09 -7.58
CA SER A 281 -23.49 -4.85 -8.16
C SER A 281 -21.95 -4.83 -8.18
N MET A 282 -21.32 -5.33 -7.12
CA MET A 282 -19.88 -5.52 -7.04
C MET A 282 -19.39 -6.56 -8.04
N ALA A 283 -19.97 -7.77 -8.04
CA ALA A 283 -19.58 -8.87 -8.93
C ALA A 283 -19.72 -8.49 -10.41
N LYS A 284 -20.78 -7.77 -10.77
CA LYS A 284 -20.97 -7.21 -12.11
C LYS A 284 -19.88 -6.21 -12.46
N SER A 285 -19.56 -5.28 -11.56
CA SER A 285 -18.48 -4.33 -11.78
C SER A 285 -17.13 -5.04 -11.94
N LEU A 286 -16.87 -6.08 -11.15
CA LEU A 286 -15.64 -6.86 -11.24
C LEU A 286 -15.55 -7.66 -12.54
N ALA A 287 -16.66 -8.25 -13.01
CA ALA A 287 -16.69 -8.96 -14.29
C ALA A 287 -16.32 -8.05 -15.47
N ILE A 288 -16.84 -6.82 -15.48
CA ILE A 288 -16.45 -5.81 -16.49
C ILE A 288 -14.97 -5.43 -16.33
N ALA A 289 -14.52 -5.24 -15.09
CA ALA A 289 -13.14 -4.86 -14.80
C ALA A 289 -12.13 -5.98 -15.14
N ALA A 290 -12.54 -7.25 -15.06
CA ALA A 290 -11.74 -8.40 -15.46
C ALA A 290 -11.34 -8.35 -16.94
N GLU A 291 -12.06 -7.62 -17.78
CA GLU A 291 -11.71 -7.41 -19.19
C GLU A 291 -10.38 -6.72 -19.41
N VAL A 292 -9.89 -5.98 -18.41
CA VAL A 292 -8.62 -5.27 -18.43
C VAL A 292 -7.63 -5.74 -17.35
N MET A 293 -7.97 -6.83 -16.65
CA MET A 293 -7.13 -7.45 -15.60
C MET A 293 -6.83 -8.91 -15.94
N PRO A 294 -5.69 -9.19 -16.61
CA PRO A 294 -5.27 -10.55 -16.96
C PRO A 294 -5.25 -11.51 -15.75
N THR A 295 -4.95 -11.01 -14.55
CA THR A 295 -4.93 -11.83 -13.33
C THR A 295 -6.32 -12.36 -12.98
N LEU A 296 -7.38 -11.55 -13.08
CA LEU A 296 -8.74 -12.04 -12.81
C LEU A 296 -9.20 -13.07 -13.85
N LYS A 297 -8.84 -12.87 -15.13
CA LYS A 297 -9.13 -13.86 -16.17
C LYS A 297 -8.44 -15.19 -15.87
N LEU A 298 -7.17 -15.14 -15.42
CA LEU A 298 -6.43 -16.33 -15.00
C LEU A 298 -7.07 -17.01 -13.78
N VAL A 299 -7.52 -16.25 -12.78
CA VAL A 299 -8.24 -16.79 -11.61
C VAL A 299 -9.51 -17.51 -12.04
N SER A 300 -10.33 -16.88 -12.89
CA SER A 300 -11.56 -17.49 -13.42
C SER A 300 -11.27 -18.76 -14.20
N LEU A 301 -10.24 -18.77 -15.05
CA LEU A 301 -9.82 -19.94 -15.82
C LEU A 301 -9.35 -21.10 -14.93
N LEU A 302 -8.49 -20.82 -13.94
CA LEU A 302 -8.01 -21.85 -13.02
C LEU A 302 -9.16 -22.41 -12.16
N GLY A 303 -10.07 -21.54 -11.73
CA GLY A 303 -11.24 -21.95 -10.97
C GLY A 303 -12.27 -22.73 -11.79
N SER A 304 -12.37 -22.48 -13.10
CA SER A 304 -13.22 -23.25 -14.01
C SER A 304 -12.61 -24.60 -14.41
N ILE A 305 -11.34 -24.85 -14.08
CA ILE A 305 -10.70 -26.17 -14.24
C ILE A 305 -10.94 -27.00 -12.97
N SER A 306 -10.61 -26.46 -11.79
CA SER A 306 -10.76 -27.16 -10.51
C SER A 306 -10.89 -26.20 -9.31
N ALA A 307 -11.53 -26.67 -8.22
CA ALA A 307 -11.59 -25.92 -6.96
C ALA A 307 -10.19 -25.66 -6.36
N LYS A 308 -9.27 -26.62 -6.45
CA LYS A 308 -7.86 -26.44 -6.05
C LYS A 308 -7.17 -25.34 -6.86
N GLY A 309 -7.48 -25.24 -8.15
CA GLY A 309 -7.00 -24.17 -9.02
C GLY A 309 -7.50 -22.79 -8.58
N LEU A 310 -8.78 -22.68 -8.21
CA LEU A 310 -9.34 -21.46 -7.62
C LEU A 310 -8.63 -21.10 -6.31
N GLN A 311 -8.53 -22.04 -5.38
CA GLN A 311 -7.84 -21.86 -4.10
C GLN A 311 -6.39 -21.40 -4.30
N PHE A 312 -5.66 -22.05 -5.21
CA PHE A 312 -4.31 -21.64 -5.55
C PHE A 312 -4.28 -20.20 -6.06
N ALA A 313 -5.09 -19.86 -7.07
CA ALA A 313 -5.10 -18.53 -7.67
C ALA A 313 -5.48 -17.43 -6.66
N VAL A 314 -6.47 -17.68 -5.83
CA VAL A 314 -6.92 -16.77 -4.77
C VAL A 314 -5.87 -16.61 -3.67
N SER A 315 -5.16 -17.69 -3.31
CA SER A 315 -4.04 -17.62 -2.36
C SER A 315 -2.87 -16.79 -2.89
N GLN A 316 -2.60 -16.84 -4.20
CA GLN A 316 -1.58 -16.01 -4.83
C GLN A 316 -1.96 -14.52 -4.78
N MET A 317 -3.26 -14.19 -4.82
CA MET A 317 -3.74 -12.82 -4.63
C MET A 317 -3.62 -12.33 -3.18
N GLY A 318 -3.31 -13.19 -2.21
CA GLY A 318 -3.10 -12.83 -0.81
C GLY A 318 -4.25 -13.21 0.13
N CYS A 319 -5.31 -13.85 -0.37
CA CYS A 319 -6.38 -14.38 0.48
C CYS A 319 -5.99 -15.78 0.99
N SER A 320 -5.76 -15.94 2.29
CA SER A 320 -5.62 -17.26 2.91
C SER A 320 -6.99 -17.92 3.18
N ASN A 321 -7.00 -19.18 3.62
CA ASN A 321 -8.20 -19.85 4.12
C ASN A 321 -9.36 -19.94 3.13
N THR A 322 -9.05 -20.28 1.88
CA THR A 322 -10.06 -20.66 0.90
C THR A 322 -10.46 -22.11 1.10
N GLU A 323 -11.33 -22.39 2.06
CA GLU A 323 -12.08 -23.66 2.10
C GLU A 323 -13.13 -23.72 0.96
N TYR A 324 -12.85 -23.06 -0.17
CA TYR A 324 -13.69 -23.10 -1.35
C TYR A 324 -13.53 -24.45 -2.02
N THR A 325 -14.52 -25.29 -1.79
CA THR A 325 -14.63 -26.63 -2.39
C THR A 325 -15.28 -26.58 -3.77
N MET A 326 -15.83 -25.43 -4.16
CA MET A 326 -16.61 -25.28 -5.38
C MET A 326 -15.74 -24.84 -6.56
N LYS A 327 -15.84 -25.63 -7.63
CA LYS A 327 -15.36 -25.30 -8.97
C LYS A 327 -16.25 -24.20 -9.57
N LEU A 328 -15.65 -23.23 -10.25
CA LEU A 328 -16.41 -22.21 -10.98
C LEU A 328 -17.11 -22.85 -12.18
N THR A 329 -18.34 -22.44 -12.46
CA THR A 329 -19.12 -22.89 -13.62
C THR A 329 -18.78 -22.13 -14.90
N GLY A 330 -17.93 -21.10 -14.78
CA GLY A 330 -17.49 -20.26 -15.90
C GLY A 330 -18.29 -18.97 -16.05
N HIS A 331 -19.29 -18.74 -15.18
CA HIS A 331 -20.04 -17.49 -15.23
C HIS A 331 -19.19 -16.31 -14.74
N PRO A 332 -19.16 -15.15 -15.45
CA PRO A 332 -18.27 -14.03 -15.13
C PRO A 332 -18.41 -13.44 -13.71
N TYR A 333 -19.59 -13.58 -13.09
CA TYR A 333 -19.86 -13.05 -11.75
C TYR A 333 -19.29 -13.90 -10.62
N GLU A 334 -19.00 -15.17 -10.83
CA GLU A 334 -18.66 -16.09 -9.73
C GLU A 334 -17.35 -15.71 -9.04
N THR A 335 -16.33 -15.28 -9.79
CA THR A 335 -15.07 -14.78 -9.21
C THR A 335 -15.32 -13.58 -8.30
N GLY A 336 -16.25 -12.69 -8.68
CA GLY A 336 -16.67 -11.57 -7.83
C GLY A 336 -17.39 -12.00 -6.57
N ILE A 337 -18.34 -12.94 -6.68
CA ILE A 337 -19.08 -13.50 -5.54
C ILE A 337 -18.11 -14.19 -4.55
N VAL A 338 -17.14 -14.96 -5.04
CA VAL A 338 -16.13 -15.61 -4.19
C VAL A 338 -15.30 -14.56 -3.45
N LEU A 339 -14.75 -13.56 -4.15
CA LEU A 339 -13.95 -12.49 -3.52
C LEU A 339 -14.76 -11.65 -2.52
N TYR A 340 -16.02 -11.36 -2.84
CA TYR A 340 -16.96 -10.73 -1.90
C TYR A 340 -17.08 -11.56 -0.62
N SER A 341 -17.32 -12.86 -0.77
CA SER A 341 -17.56 -13.75 0.36
C SER A 341 -16.33 -13.90 1.25
N ILE A 342 -15.12 -13.95 0.67
CA ILE A 342 -13.86 -13.95 1.43
C ILE A 342 -13.77 -12.69 2.29
N THR A 343 -13.96 -11.54 1.66
CA THR A 343 -13.72 -10.25 2.30
C THR A 343 -14.76 -9.98 3.38
N VAL A 344 -16.04 -10.23 3.11
CA VAL A 344 -17.09 -10.09 4.13
C VAL A 344 -16.93 -11.08 5.27
N ARG A 345 -16.56 -12.35 5.00
CA ARG A 345 -16.27 -13.33 6.06
C ARG A 345 -15.14 -12.84 6.97
N ASN A 346 -14.07 -12.28 6.42
CA ASN A 346 -12.97 -11.74 7.22
C ASN A 346 -13.40 -10.51 8.03
N TYR A 347 -14.23 -9.62 7.46
CA TYR A 347 -14.83 -8.51 8.19
C TYR A 347 -15.65 -8.98 9.40
N LEU A 348 -16.53 -9.97 9.21
CA LEU A 348 -17.34 -10.52 10.30
C LEU A 348 -16.47 -11.15 11.40
N LYS A 349 -15.42 -11.90 11.02
CA LYS A 349 -14.44 -12.44 11.98
C LYS A 349 -13.71 -11.36 12.77
N MET A 350 -13.42 -10.21 12.16
CA MET A 350 -12.81 -9.09 12.88
C MET A 350 -13.75 -8.52 13.94
N LEU A 351 -15.05 -8.43 13.64
CA LEU A 351 -16.05 -8.02 14.63
C LEU A 351 -16.15 -9.03 15.79
N GLU A 352 -16.15 -10.33 15.48
CA GLU A 352 -16.11 -11.40 16.50
C GLU A 352 -14.86 -11.32 17.39
N GLN A 353 -13.74 -10.87 16.84
CA GLN A 353 -12.49 -10.63 17.57
C GLN A 353 -12.46 -9.32 18.37
N GLY A 354 -13.53 -8.52 18.31
CA GLY A 354 -13.61 -7.23 18.99
C GLY A 354 -12.76 -6.13 18.37
N ILE A 355 -12.34 -6.29 17.10
CA ILE A 355 -11.61 -5.22 16.39
C ILE A 355 -12.62 -4.12 16.05
N PRO A 356 -12.40 -2.87 16.49
CA PRO A 356 -13.34 -1.78 16.26
C PRO A 356 -13.26 -1.29 14.81
N ILE A 357 -14.06 -1.88 13.92
CA ILE A 357 -14.10 -1.54 12.48
C ILE A 357 -15.52 -1.18 12.03
N ALA A 358 -15.71 0.02 11.50
CA ALA A 358 -17.01 0.47 10.99
C ALA A 358 -17.21 0.10 9.52
N GLY A 359 -18.36 -0.47 9.19
CA GLY A 359 -18.82 -0.70 7.83
C GLY A 359 -19.22 0.61 7.14
N VAL A 360 -18.87 0.75 5.87
CA VAL A 360 -19.31 1.85 5.01
C VAL A 360 -19.92 1.25 3.75
N ARG A 361 -21.23 1.45 3.58
CA ARG A 361 -21.94 0.92 2.43
C ARG A 361 -21.95 1.91 1.28
N TYR A 362 -21.56 1.45 0.10
CA TYR A 362 -21.52 2.26 -1.11
C TYR A 362 -22.88 2.83 -1.50
N GLU A 363 -23.95 2.04 -1.44
CA GLU A 363 -25.29 2.49 -1.84
C GLU A 363 -25.76 3.66 -0.98
N ASP A 364 -25.53 3.57 0.33
CA ASP A 364 -25.93 4.60 1.27
C ASP A 364 -25.11 5.88 1.04
N LEU A 365 -23.77 5.76 0.87
CA LEU A 365 -22.90 6.90 0.51
C LEU A 365 -23.27 7.53 -0.84
N ALA A 366 -23.75 6.74 -1.80
CA ALA A 366 -24.14 7.24 -3.12
C ALA A 366 -25.50 7.95 -3.10
N ASP A 367 -26.39 7.55 -2.18
CA ASP A 367 -27.74 8.11 -2.03
C ASP A 367 -27.72 9.47 -1.32
N ASP A 368 -27.00 9.57 -0.19
CA ASP A 368 -26.83 10.82 0.58
C ASP A 368 -25.35 11.07 0.93
N PRO A 369 -24.55 11.51 -0.05
CA PRO A 369 -23.11 11.61 0.15
C PRO A 369 -22.70 12.65 1.20
N GLU A 370 -23.47 13.71 1.38
CA GLU A 370 -23.18 14.78 2.36
C GLU A 370 -23.34 14.26 3.79
N TYR A 371 -24.48 13.63 4.09
CA TYR A 371 -24.70 13.01 5.39
C TYR A 371 -23.63 11.96 5.72
N PHE A 372 -23.37 11.04 4.78
CA PHE A 372 -22.45 9.93 5.05
C PHE A 372 -21.00 10.37 5.16
N ILE A 373 -20.54 11.36 4.38
CA ILE A 373 -19.17 11.84 4.53
C ILE A 373 -18.98 12.57 5.87
N GLU A 374 -19.97 13.32 6.35
CA GLU A 374 -19.92 13.94 7.68
C GLU A 374 -19.83 12.89 8.80
N LYS A 375 -20.61 11.81 8.70
CA LYS A 375 -20.57 10.70 9.66
C LYS A 375 -19.24 9.95 9.64
N ILE A 376 -18.69 9.70 8.45
CA ILE A 376 -17.36 9.09 8.30
C ILE A 376 -16.27 9.99 8.89
N LEU A 377 -16.30 11.30 8.58
CA LEU A 377 -15.35 12.26 9.16
C LEU A 377 -15.46 12.30 10.68
N LYS A 378 -16.69 12.35 11.22
CA LYS A 378 -16.93 12.33 12.66
C LYS A 378 -16.42 11.04 13.32
N TYR A 379 -16.67 9.87 12.71
CA TYR A 379 -16.16 8.59 13.21
C TYR A 379 -14.63 8.59 13.30
N CYS A 380 -13.95 9.13 12.28
CA CYS A 380 -12.51 9.27 12.26
C CYS A 380 -11.98 10.48 13.07
N GLN A 381 -12.83 11.14 13.87
CA GLN A 381 -12.51 12.35 14.64
C GLN A 381 -11.89 13.49 13.80
N LEU A 382 -12.34 13.62 12.55
CA LEU A 382 -11.97 14.70 11.66
C LEU A 382 -13.02 15.82 11.66
N PRO A 383 -12.61 17.07 11.40
CA PRO A 383 -13.54 18.19 11.29
C PRO A 383 -14.58 17.94 10.18
N VAL A 384 -15.87 18.04 10.53
CA VAL A 384 -16.99 17.80 9.60
C VAL A 384 -17.07 18.85 8.49
N ASP A 385 -16.51 20.05 8.69
CA ASP A 385 -16.43 21.10 7.68
C ASP A 385 -15.52 20.74 6.49
N LEU A 386 -14.73 19.65 6.60
CA LEU A 386 -14.02 19.06 5.46
C LEU A 386 -14.96 18.38 4.45
N SER A 387 -16.22 18.10 4.81
CA SER A 387 -17.21 17.44 3.96
C SER A 387 -17.36 18.13 2.60
N THR A 388 -17.43 19.46 2.59
CA THR A 388 -17.60 20.25 1.36
C THR A 388 -16.47 20.00 0.35
N ALA A 389 -15.22 19.96 0.82
CA ALA A 389 -14.07 19.69 -0.03
C ALA A 389 -14.03 18.21 -0.45
N ALA A 390 -14.35 17.31 0.46
CA ALA A 390 -14.41 15.88 0.19
C ALA A 390 -15.41 15.52 -0.92
N LEU A 391 -16.60 16.14 -0.90
CA LEU A 391 -17.66 15.95 -1.89
C LEU A 391 -17.26 16.37 -3.31
N MET A 392 -16.20 17.17 -3.49
CA MET A 392 -15.67 17.47 -4.81
C MET A 392 -15.21 16.21 -5.56
N ALA A 393 -14.91 15.12 -4.85
CA ALA A 393 -14.49 13.86 -5.46
C ALA A 393 -15.57 13.22 -6.34
N LEU A 394 -16.85 13.52 -6.09
CA LEU A 394 -17.99 12.99 -6.86
C LEU A 394 -18.07 13.58 -8.28
N ARG A 395 -17.41 14.71 -8.53
CA ARG A 395 -17.46 15.41 -9.83
C ARG A 395 -16.64 14.72 -10.90
N ASP A 396 -15.62 13.98 -10.49
CA ASP A 396 -14.67 13.33 -11.38
C ASP A 396 -14.68 11.82 -11.21
N ASP A 397 -14.32 11.12 -12.28
CA ASP A 397 -13.96 9.71 -12.19
C ASP A 397 -12.70 9.55 -11.32
N ALA A 398 -12.85 8.96 -10.13
CA ALA A 398 -11.76 8.66 -9.21
C ALA A 398 -10.71 7.71 -9.83
N GLN A 399 -11.07 7.01 -10.91
CA GLN A 399 -10.24 6.05 -11.64
C GLN A 399 -9.75 6.55 -13.00
N ARG A 400 -9.90 7.85 -13.32
CA ARG A 400 -9.64 8.44 -14.66
C ARG A 400 -8.25 8.16 -15.27
N ASN A 401 -7.23 7.96 -14.44
CA ASN A 401 -5.84 7.72 -14.87
C ASN A 401 -5.45 6.24 -14.74
N SER A 402 -6.42 5.34 -14.86
CA SER A 402 -6.20 3.90 -14.76
C SER A 402 -6.96 3.15 -15.86
N PRO A 403 -6.58 1.89 -16.15
CA PRO A 403 -7.37 1.01 -17.02
C PRO A 403 -8.82 0.80 -16.53
N LEU A 404 -9.13 1.14 -15.27
CA LEU A 404 -10.43 0.98 -14.64
C LEU A 404 -11.32 2.23 -14.70
N SER A 405 -10.91 3.26 -15.43
CA SER A 405 -11.73 4.44 -15.65
C SER A 405 -13.09 4.08 -16.24
N ILE A 406 -14.10 4.87 -15.93
CA ILE A 406 -15.47 4.71 -16.43
C ILE A 406 -15.47 4.72 -17.96
N SER A 407 -14.65 5.55 -18.60
CA SER A 407 -14.54 5.61 -20.06
C SER A 407 -13.95 4.33 -20.65
N SER A 408 -12.92 3.76 -20.02
CA SER A 408 -12.31 2.48 -20.41
C SER A 408 -13.32 1.34 -20.27
N LEU A 409 -14.00 1.25 -19.12
CA LEU A 409 -14.92 0.16 -18.81
C LEU A 409 -16.24 0.22 -19.59
N LYS A 410 -16.74 1.41 -19.94
CA LYS A 410 -17.97 1.55 -20.75
C LYS A 410 -17.89 0.81 -22.08
N SER A 411 -16.71 0.81 -22.71
CA SER A 411 -16.47 0.08 -23.97
C SER A 411 -16.46 -1.44 -23.82
N LYS A 412 -16.30 -1.94 -22.59
CA LYS A 412 -16.18 -3.36 -22.24
C LYS A 412 -17.43 -3.91 -21.55
N ASN A 413 -18.45 -3.08 -21.33
CA ASN A 413 -19.66 -3.49 -20.65
C ASN A 413 -20.45 -4.49 -21.50
N LYS A 414 -20.29 -5.77 -21.20
CA LYS A 414 -21.16 -6.82 -21.73
C LYS A 414 -22.39 -6.92 -20.83
N ASN A 415 -23.58 -6.98 -21.43
CA ASN A 415 -24.82 -7.17 -20.71
C ASN A 415 -24.94 -8.62 -20.22
N TYR A 416 -24.17 -8.97 -19.19
CA TYR A 416 -24.33 -10.23 -18.49
C TYR A 416 -25.61 -10.18 -17.65
N SER A 417 -26.55 -11.09 -17.92
CA SER A 417 -27.77 -11.24 -17.11
C SER A 417 -27.50 -12.13 -15.90
N MET A 418 -28.20 -11.87 -14.81
CA MET A 418 -28.22 -12.80 -13.68
C MET A 418 -28.99 -14.05 -14.10
N THR A 419 -28.34 -15.22 -14.08
CA THR A 419 -29.04 -16.49 -14.30
C THR A 419 -29.50 -17.07 -12.95
N PRO A 420 -30.58 -17.87 -12.91
CA PRO A 420 -31.03 -18.51 -11.67
C PRO A 420 -29.93 -19.32 -10.99
N LYS A 421 -29.07 -19.97 -11.78
CA LYS A 421 -27.94 -20.76 -11.26
C LYS A 421 -26.90 -19.88 -10.55
N VAL A 422 -26.63 -18.69 -11.06
CA VAL A 422 -25.67 -17.76 -10.44
C VAL A 422 -26.25 -17.15 -9.18
N ALA A 423 -27.55 -16.85 -9.18
CA ALA A 423 -28.26 -16.43 -7.97
C ALA A 423 -28.18 -17.52 -6.90
N GLU A 424 -28.45 -18.79 -7.24
CA GLU A 424 -28.31 -19.92 -6.32
C GLU A 424 -26.88 -20.07 -5.77
N ILE A 425 -25.85 -19.89 -6.61
CA ILE A 425 -24.45 -19.91 -6.18
C ILE A 425 -24.17 -18.76 -5.20
N MET A 426 -24.65 -17.55 -5.50
CA MET A 426 -24.53 -16.41 -4.60
C MET A 426 -25.20 -16.70 -3.26
N ASP A 427 -26.47 -17.11 -3.27
CA ASP A 427 -27.24 -17.37 -2.06
C ASP A 427 -26.55 -18.39 -1.17
N ARG A 428 -26.02 -19.45 -1.77
CA ARG A 428 -25.24 -20.46 -1.06
C ARG A 428 -24.00 -19.87 -0.40
N TYR A 429 -23.22 -19.06 -1.12
CA TYR A 429 -22.03 -18.42 -0.56
C TYR A 429 -22.35 -17.43 0.57
N LEU A 430 -23.41 -16.63 0.41
CA LEU A 430 -23.86 -15.67 1.42
C LEU A 430 -24.38 -16.39 2.67
N GLN A 431 -25.16 -17.45 2.50
CA GLN A 431 -25.63 -18.30 3.60
C GLN A 431 -24.46 -18.94 4.37
N GLU A 432 -23.45 -19.45 3.67
CA GLU A 432 -22.26 -20.07 4.29
C GLU A 432 -21.49 -19.08 5.18
N ILE A 433 -21.55 -17.78 4.89
CA ILE A 433 -20.90 -16.72 5.68
C ILE A 433 -21.85 -16.03 6.66
N GLY A 434 -23.07 -16.53 6.82
CA GLY A 434 -24.06 -15.94 7.72
C GLY A 434 -24.57 -14.57 7.29
N VAL A 435 -24.44 -14.21 6.01
CA VAL A 435 -24.97 -12.96 5.45
C VAL A 435 -26.37 -13.23 4.89
N PRO A 436 -27.39 -12.46 5.28
CA PRO A 436 -28.74 -12.60 4.71
C PRO A 436 -28.73 -12.48 3.18
N THR A 437 -29.52 -13.32 2.52
CA THR A 437 -29.71 -13.31 1.06
C THR A 437 -30.78 -12.31 0.61
N GLU A 438 -31.24 -11.45 1.52
CA GLU A 438 -32.18 -10.38 1.21
C GLU A 438 -31.57 -9.38 0.21
N GLU A 439 -32.42 -8.62 -0.46
CA GLU A 439 -31.96 -7.59 -1.39
C GLU A 439 -31.17 -6.51 -0.63
N ALA A 440 -29.85 -6.54 -0.82
CA ALA A 440 -28.89 -5.54 -0.39
C ALA A 440 -28.73 -5.42 1.14
N PRO A 441 -28.12 -6.43 1.80
CA PRO A 441 -27.99 -6.50 3.26
C PRO A 441 -27.13 -5.36 3.82
N VAL A 442 -27.51 -4.87 4.99
CA VAL A 442 -26.65 -4.01 5.82
C VAL A 442 -25.81 -4.92 6.70
N LEU A 443 -24.48 -4.80 6.63
CA LEU A 443 -23.60 -5.59 7.48
C LEU A 443 -23.62 -5.02 8.91
N PRO A 444 -23.37 -5.84 9.95
CA PRO A 444 -23.26 -5.33 11.31
C PRO A 444 -22.24 -4.20 11.41
N ASN A 445 -22.45 -3.27 12.34
CA ASN A 445 -21.56 -2.13 12.56
C ASN A 445 -21.39 -1.20 11.34
N THR A 446 -22.38 -1.11 10.46
CA THR A 446 -22.34 -0.20 9.30
C THR A 446 -22.89 1.17 9.68
N ILE A 447 -22.21 2.24 9.28
CA ILE A 447 -22.72 3.60 9.32
C ILE A 447 -23.87 3.70 8.30
N THR A 448 -25.12 3.74 8.76
CA THR A 448 -26.33 3.79 7.93
C THR A 448 -27.46 4.55 8.63
N HIS A 449 -28.35 5.21 7.88
CA HIS A 449 -29.55 5.85 8.43
C HIS A 449 -30.83 5.00 8.22
N ARG A 450 -30.69 3.77 7.72
CA ARG A 450 -31.84 2.90 7.42
C ARG A 450 -32.62 2.58 8.70
N ALA A 451 -33.94 2.68 8.61
CA ALA A 451 -34.85 2.42 9.73
C ALA A 451 -34.58 1.01 10.33
N GLY A 452 -34.41 0.95 11.65
CA GLY A 452 -34.09 -0.28 12.37
C GLY A 452 -32.60 -0.48 12.68
N TYR A 453 -31.71 0.40 12.18
CA TYR A 453 -30.33 0.47 12.62
C TYR A 453 -30.14 1.68 13.55
N ASP A 454 -29.57 1.43 14.73
CA ASP A 454 -29.22 2.47 15.70
C ASP A 454 -27.76 2.87 15.49
N ASP A 455 -27.51 4.15 15.22
CA ASP A 455 -26.15 4.73 15.14
C ASP A 455 -25.33 4.44 16.41
N SER A 456 -25.99 4.19 17.55
CA SER A 456 -25.33 3.80 18.80
C SER A 456 -24.61 2.45 18.75
N GLN A 457 -24.88 1.62 17.74
CA GLN A 457 -24.19 0.32 17.57
C GLN A 457 -22.82 0.48 16.93
N VAL A 458 -22.52 1.64 16.34
CA VAL A 458 -21.17 1.92 15.83
C VAL A 458 -20.27 2.19 17.04
N PRO A 459 -19.17 1.43 17.23
CA PRO A 459 -18.27 1.62 18.36
C PRO A 459 -17.79 3.05 18.36
N ASP A 460 -18.13 3.77 19.42
CA ASP A 460 -17.53 5.06 19.69
C ASP A 460 -16.11 4.80 20.21
N GLN A 461 -15.14 4.77 19.29
CA GLN A 461 -13.73 4.65 19.65
C GLN A 461 -13.26 5.85 20.51
N GLY A 462 -13.97 6.99 20.50
CA GLY A 462 -13.59 8.17 21.29
C GLY A 462 -13.87 8.01 22.78
N SER A 463 -15.07 7.53 23.16
CA SER A 463 -15.46 7.42 24.58
C SER A 463 -14.61 6.44 25.40
N GLY A 464 -14.09 5.38 24.78
CA GLY A 464 -13.23 4.40 25.45
C GLY A 464 -11.83 4.92 25.79
N ARG A 465 -11.39 6.03 25.18
CA ARG A 465 -10.03 6.58 25.35
C ARG A 465 -9.85 7.28 26.69
N GLU A 466 -10.84 8.07 27.14
CA GLU A 466 -10.75 8.82 28.39
C GLU A 466 -10.58 7.89 29.61
N HIS A 467 -11.23 6.72 29.61
CA HIS A 467 -11.11 5.76 30.71
C HIS A 467 -9.80 4.96 30.70
N ARG A 468 -9.13 4.82 29.55
CA ARG A 468 -7.87 4.05 29.45
C ARG A 468 -6.67 4.83 29.99
N GLU A 469 -6.67 6.15 29.81
CA GLU A 469 -5.65 7.04 30.40
C GLU A 469 -5.77 7.11 31.94
N GLU A 470 -6.99 7.15 32.50
CA GLU A 470 -7.18 7.08 33.96
C GLU A 470 -6.74 5.72 34.53
N SER A 471 -7.02 4.62 33.83
CA SER A 471 -6.67 3.27 34.28
C SER A 471 -5.15 3.00 34.22
N ALA A 472 -4.42 3.60 33.28
CA ALA A 472 -2.97 3.50 33.19
C ALA A 472 -2.24 4.33 34.27
N SER A 473 -2.93 5.28 34.91
CA SER A 473 -2.37 6.10 35.99
C SER A 473 -2.45 5.45 37.38
N ILE A 474 -3.17 4.34 37.54
CA ILE A 474 -3.47 3.73 38.86
C ILE A 474 -2.56 2.51 39.20
N THR A 475 -1.72 2.04 38.28
CA THR A 475 -0.77 0.92 38.54
C THR A 475 0.68 1.38 38.61
N THR A 476 1.01 2.18 39.61
CA THR A 476 2.39 2.27 40.15
C THR A 476 2.38 2.10 41.66
N ASP A 477 2.26 0.85 42.12
CA ASP A 477 2.50 0.51 43.53
C ASP A 477 3.76 -0.36 43.67
N LYS A 478 4.80 0.32 44.15
CA LYS A 478 5.83 -0.09 45.13
C LYS A 478 6.43 -1.51 45.03
N GLN A 479 7.67 -1.56 44.54
CA GLN A 479 8.71 -2.40 45.13
C GLN A 479 9.78 -1.51 45.77
N SER A 480 10.01 -1.76 47.06
CA SER A 480 10.97 -1.11 47.93
C SER A 480 12.36 -1.73 47.81
N THR A 481 13.40 -0.91 47.65
CA THR A 481 14.74 -1.19 48.20
C THR A 481 15.38 0.11 48.71
N SER A 482 16.17 -0.05 49.76
CA SER A 482 16.62 0.98 50.70
C SER A 482 17.93 1.67 50.31
N ALA A 483 18.04 2.91 50.79
CA ALA A 483 19.24 3.64 51.24
C ALA A 483 20.24 4.14 50.19
N ARG A 484 20.40 5.48 50.07
CA ARG A 484 21.42 6.28 50.79
C ARG A 484 21.21 7.78 50.57
N SER A 485 21.62 8.56 51.57
CA SER A 485 21.53 10.01 51.79
C SER A 485 22.42 10.86 50.87
N GLU A 486 21.99 12.08 50.52
CA GLU A 486 22.54 13.38 51.00
C GLU A 486 22.04 14.58 50.15
N ASP A 487 21.62 15.61 50.88
CA ASP A 487 21.72 17.07 50.65
C ASP A 487 21.21 17.77 49.37
N GLY A 488 20.15 18.58 49.58
CA GLY A 488 20.30 20.05 49.60
C GLY A 488 19.95 20.85 48.33
N LYS A 489 18.78 21.50 48.34
CA LYS A 489 18.58 22.98 48.38
C LYS A 489 17.29 23.45 47.70
N GLU A 490 16.66 24.39 48.41
CA GLU A 490 15.43 25.11 48.10
C GLU A 490 15.53 26.01 46.86
N GLY A 491 14.39 26.22 46.20
CA GLY A 491 14.22 27.26 45.18
C GLY A 491 12.89 27.20 44.45
N LYS A 492 11.86 27.85 45.00
CA LYS A 492 10.67 28.37 44.29
C LYS A 492 10.69 29.90 44.45
N PRO A 493 9.84 30.69 43.77
CA PRO A 493 9.17 30.50 42.48
C PRO A 493 9.29 31.78 41.60
N THR A 494 8.91 31.75 40.31
CA THR A 494 8.24 32.93 39.71
C THR A 494 7.48 32.62 38.42
N SER A 495 6.23 33.08 38.43
CA SER A 495 5.30 33.28 37.33
C SER A 495 5.67 34.46 36.43
N GLN A 496 5.37 34.37 35.14
CA GLN A 496 4.96 35.46 34.22
C GLN A 496 4.48 34.76 32.92
N ALA A 497 3.24 34.82 32.43
CA ALA A 497 2.29 35.92 32.18
C ALA A 497 2.79 36.92 31.11
N GLY A 498 2.21 36.82 29.90
CA GLY A 498 2.35 37.79 28.80
C GLY A 498 2.71 37.10 27.47
N GLY A 499 2.05 37.31 26.35
CA GLY A 499 0.89 38.13 26.00
C GLY A 499 0.47 37.78 24.58
N VAL A 500 -0.84 37.75 24.34
CA VAL A 500 -1.44 37.48 23.04
C VAL A 500 -1.26 38.70 22.13
N ARG A 501 -0.46 38.57 21.06
CA ARG A 501 -0.48 39.51 19.92
C ARG A 501 -1.42 38.97 18.84
N LYS A 502 -2.64 39.53 18.76
CA LYS A 502 -3.51 39.42 17.60
C LYS A 502 -2.87 40.20 16.44
N VAL A 503 -2.35 39.49 15.44
CA VAL A 503 -2.03 40.07 14.12
C VAL A 503 -3.26 39.90 13.24
N LYS A 504 -3.87 41.03 12.87
CA LYS A 504 -5.00 41.13 11.96
C LYS A 504 -4.45 41.12 10.53
N LEU A 505 -4.43 39.96 9.87
CA LEU A 505 -4.08 39.87 8.46
C LEU A 505 -5.33 40.18 7.62
N ILE A 506 -5.32 41.32 6.94
CA ILE A 506 -6.30 41.67 5.90
C ILE A 506 -5.75 41.11 4.59
N THR A 507 -6.37 40.06 4.07
CA THR A 507 -6.06 39.54 2.73
C THR A 507 -7.18 39.92 1.77
N THR A 508 -6.89 40.91 0.93
CA THR A 508 -7.75 41.33 -0.18
C THR A 508 -7.59 40.34 -1.33
N LEU A 509 -8.57 39.46 -1.54
CA LEU A 509 -8.67 38.59 -2.71
C LEU A 509 -9.17 39.40 -3.92
N LYS A 510 -8.27 39.70 -4.87
CA LYS A 510 -8.64 40.09 -6.23
C LYS A 510 -8.82 38.83 -7.08
N THR A 511 -10.06 38.55 -7.46
CA THR A 511 -10.43 37.50 -8.41
C THR A 511 -10.21 38.00 -9.85
N THR A 512 -9.16 37.51 -10.51
CA THR A 512 -8.99 37.65 -11.96
C THR A 512 -9.51 36.38 -12.63
N LYS A 513 -10.59 36.54 -13.38
CA LYS A 513 -11.29 35.52 -14.16
C LYS A 513 -10.56 35.38 -15.49
N THR A 514 -9.88 34.26 -15.74
CA THR A 514 -9.34 33.92 -17.07
C THR A 514 -9.94 32.62 -17.58
N ARG A 515 -10.48 32.77 -18.79
CA ARG A 515 -11.16 31.81 -19.66
C ARG A 515 -10.06 30.99 -20.37
N ASN A 516 -10.06 29.67 -20.25
CA ASN A 516 -9.13 28.82 -20.99
C ASN A 516 -9.89 28.02 -22.05
N ASP A 517 -9.62 28.39 -23.30
CA ASP A 517 -9.90 27.60 -24.50
C ASP A 517 -8.96 26.40 -24.53
N VAL A 518 -9.50 25.24 -24.90
CA VAL A 518 -8.78 23.98 -25.05
C VAL A 518 -8.07 23.98 -26.40
N ILE A 519 -6.75 24.16 -26.39
CA ILE A 519 -5.89 23.90 -27.55
C ILE A 519 -5.33 22.48 -27.39
N VAL A 520 -5.70 21.61 -28.33
CA VAL A 520 -5.12 20.27 -28.49
C VAL A 520 -3.77 20.43 -29.22
N THR A 521 -2.66 20.34 -28.50
CA THR A 521 -1.32 20.22 -29.08
C THR A 521 -0.86 18.77 -29.09
N THR A 522 -0.71 18.20 -30.29
CA THR A 522 -0.02 16.95 -30.56
C THR A 522 1.50 17.20 -30.56
N SER A 523 2.22 16.72 -29.53
CA SER A 523 3.67 16.79 -29.51
C SER A 523 4.29 15.62 -30.27
N ARG A 524 4.86 15.90 -31.45
CA ARG A 524 5.86 15.05 -32.10
C ARG A 524 7.22 15.26 -31.41
N ILE A 525 7.87 14.16 -31.05
CA ILE A 525 9.24 14.13 -30.53
C ILE A 525 10.21 14.48 -31.68
N PRO A 526 11.06 15.51 -31.57
CA PRO A 526 12.11 15.74 -32.55
C PRO A 526 13.36 14.90 -32.19
N LYS A 527 13.92 14.25 -33.21
CA LYS A 527 15.25 13.62 -33.16
C LYS A 527 16.30 14.72 -33.07
N ASN A 528 17.11 14.70 -32.01
CA ASN A 528 18.21 15.63 -31.84
C ASN A 528 19.53 14.97 -32.25
N ASN A 529 20.13 15.47 -33.34
CA ASN A 529 21.51 15.24 -33.72
C ASN A 529 22.30 16.52 -33.36
N GLY A 530 23.29 16.41 -32.49
CA GLY A 530 24.26 17.47 -32.18
C GLY A 530 25.46 16.84 -31.48
N VAL A 531 26.52 16.50 -32.20
CA VAL A 531 27.77 17.28 -32.36
C VAL A 531 28.47 17.55 -31.03
N LEU A 532 29.47 16.71 -30.74
CA LEU A 532 30.46 16.90 -29.68
C LEU A 532 31.27 18.18 -29.93
N SER A 533 31.29 19.07 -28.93
CA SER A 533 32.32 20.09 -28.78
C SER A 533 33.24 19.70 -27.62
N ARG A 534 34.54 19.68 -27.91
CA ARG A 534 35.64 19.49 -26.96
C ARG A 534 35.73 20.71 -26.03
N GLU A 535 35.77 20.48 -24.73
CA GLU A 535 36.35 21.43 -23.78
C GLU A 535 37.66 20.87 -23.21
N THR A 536 38.61 21.77 -23.04
CA THR A 536 40.00 21.57 -22.57
C THR A 536 40.05 21.62 -21.04
N PRO A 537 41.08 21.04 -20.40
CA PRO A 537 41.09 20.82 -18.95
C PRO A 537 41.63 22.04 -18.18
N MET A 538 41.01 22.37 -17.05
CA MET A 538 41.59 23.25 -16.03
C MET A 538 42.26 22.43 -14.92
N THR A 539 43.56 22.68 -14.82
CA THR A 539 44.47 22.76 -13.65
C THR A 539 44.03 22.30 -12.26
N ASP A 540 44.99 21.60 -11.63
CA ASP A 540 45.10 21.09 -10.26
C ASP A 540 44.71 22.05 -9.12
N PRO A 541 44.46 21.49 -7.92
CA PRO A 541 44.96 22.09 -6.70
C PRO A 541 45.83 21.13 -5.87
N GLU A 542 47.06 21.60 -5.66
CA GLU A 542 47.84 21.64 -4.42
C GLU A 542 47.80 20.45 -3.43
N GLU A 543 48.98 19.81 -3.34
CA GLU A 543 49.46 18.99 -2.23
C GLU A 543 49.28 19.68 -0.87
N SER A 544 48.62 18.99 0.07
CA SER A 544 48.71 19.32 1.50
C SER A 544 49.43 18.22 2.27
N LYS A 545 50.39 18.67 3.08
CA LYS A 545 51.43 17.94 3.80
C LYS A 545 50.87 17.05 4.92
N ALA A 546 51.42 15.85 5.04
CA ALA A 546 51.30 14.99 6.22
C ALA A 546 52.14 15.51 7.41
N PRO A 547 51.70 15.33 8.67
CA PRO A 547 52.57 15.37 9.83
C PRO A 547 53.01 13.95 10.26
N PRO A 548 54.15 13.82 10.98
CA PRO A 548 54.76 12.53 11.29
C PRO A 548 54.30 11.95 12.63
N GLY A 549 54.26 10.61 12.66
CA GLY A 549 54.74 9.75 13.76
C GLY A 549 54.06 9.80 15.12
N ALA A 550 53.45 8.69 15.52
CA ALA A 550 53.58 8.15 16.88
C ALA A 550 53.32 6.63 16.85
N ASP A 551 54.35 5.88 17.25
CA ASP A 551 54.34 4.47 17.58
C ASP A 551 53.31 4.14 18.68
N ASP A 552 52.60 3.03 18.53
CA ASP A 552 52.30 2.14 19.65
C ASP A 552 51.86 0.77 19.11
N GLN A 553 52.81 -0.18 19.11
CA GLN A 553 52.54 -1.60 18.93
C GLN A 553 51.89 -2.15 20.20
N LYS A 554 50.62 -2.56 20.12
CA LYS A 554 50.04 -3.59 20.99
C LYS A 554 49.56 -4.75 20.15
N SER A 555 50.32 -5.83 20.25
CA SER A 555 49.99 -7.18 19.78
C SER A 555 48.68 -7.66 20.38
N PHE A 556 47.68 -7.91 19.55
CA PHE A 556 46.55 -8.78 19.87
C PHE A 556 46.64 -10.02 18.97
N SER A 557 46.72 -11.18 19.64
CA SER A 557 46.69 -12.51 19.04
C SER A 557 45.33 -12.76 18.38
N HIS A 558 45.34 -13.00 17.07
CA HIS A 558 44.17 -13.50 16.34
C HIS A 558 43.94 -14.97 16.65
N ASP A 559 42.81 -15.25 17.29
CA ASP A 559 42.18 -16.56 17.35
C ASP A 559 41.46 -16.78 16.01
N THR A 560 41.96 -17.70 15.19
CA THR A 560 41.37 -18.05 13.89
C THR A 560 40.21 -19.01 14.13
N GLY A 561 39.04 -18.45 14.44
CA GLY A 561 37.78 -19.16 14.32
C GLY A 561 37.41 -19.28 12.85
N ASP A 562 37.35 -20.52 12.35
CA ASP A 562 36.91 -20.87 11.00
C ASP A 562 35.52 -20.26 10.71
N SER A 563 35.50 -19.15 9.98
CA SER A 563 34.27 -18.61 9.40
C SER A 563 33.95 -19.45 8.17
N GLU A 564 32.99 -20.37 8.30
CA GLU A 564 32.41 -21.09 7.16
C GLU A 564 31.92 -20.10 6.10
N VAL A 565 32.52 -20.16 4.91
CA VAL A 565 32.02 -19.48 3.72
C VAL A 565 30.63 -20.05 3.42
N PRO A 566 29.56 -19.23 3.35
CA PRO A 566 28.22 -19.73 3.08
C PRO A 566 28.15 -20.42 1.72
N SER A 567 27.49 -21.57 1.69
CA SER A 567 27.16 -22.35 0.48
C SER A 567 26.50 -21.50 -0.61
N ILE A 568 26.92 -21.74 -1.86
CA ILE A 568 26.42 -21.11 -3.10
C ILE A 568 24.89 -21.19 -3.25
N HIS A 569 24.20 -22.08 -2.52
CA HIS A 569 22.76 -22.21 -2.59
C HIS A 569 21.97 -20.99 -2.08
N ASN A 570 22.54 -20.13 -1.22
CA ASN A 570 21.87 -18.89 -0.77
C ASN A 570 21.95 -17.71 -1.78
N LEU A 571 22.69 -17.87 -2.88
CA LEU A 571 22.92 -16.81 -3.89
C LEU A 571 21.94 -16.84 -5.06
N VAL A 572 21.18 -17.93 -5.24
CA VAL A 572 20.26 -18.09 -6.39
C VAL A 572 18.90 -17.40 -6.15
N ASP A 573 18.62 -16.98 -4.93
CA ASP A 573 17.36 -16.32 -4.55
C ASP A 573 17.32 -14.80 -4.86
N PHE A 574 18.33 -14.25 -5.56
CA PHE A 574 18.43 -12.81 -5.93
C PHE A 574 18.43 -12.51 -7.44
#